data_AF-A0A3R7M9J5-F1
#
_entry.id   AF-A0A3R7M9J5-F1
#
_cell.length_a   1.000
_cell.length_b   1.000
_cell.length_c   1.000
_cell.angle_alpha   90.00
_cell.angle_beta   90.00
_cell.angle_gamma   90.00
#
_symmetry.space_group_name_H-M   'P 1'
#
loop_
_entity.id
_entity.type
_entity.pdbx_description
1 polymer ?
#
loop_
_entity_poly.entity_id
_entity_poly.type
_entity_poly.pdbx_seq_one_letter_code
_entity_poly.pdbx_strand_id
1 'polypeptide(L)'
;MHRRDIIVAWAFVVGLWFSIIFVAIATWSLAPSGIARIVLLIGGAVVLLFNTAAILAMLRHYREDRDFMYGLDIKFLDAARAKRKGA
;
A
#
# COMPACT_ATOMS: atom_id res chain seq x y z
N MET A 1 -11.25 -7.21 -9.95
CA MET A 1 -9.79 -7.45 -9.82
C MET A 1 -9.17 -6.40 -8.90
N HIS A 2 -9.15 -5.11 -9.26
CA HIS A 2 -8.53 -4.04 -8.46
C HIS A 2 -8.84 -3.98 -6.95
N ARG A 3 -10.10 -4.14 -6.53
CA ARG A 3 -10.44 -4.09 -5.09
C ARG A 3 -9.80 -5.24 -4.32
N ARG A 4 -9.61 -6.41 -4.95
CA ARG A 4 -8.95 -7.57 -4.33
C ARG A 4 -7.45 -7.35 -4.20
N ASP A 5 -6.82 -6.76 -5.22
CA ASP A 5 -5.38 -6.47 -5.21
C ASP A 5 -5.05 -5.44 -4.11
N ILE A 6 -5.90 -4.43 -3.94
CA ILE A 6 -5.79 -3.45 -2.83
C ILE A 6 -5.94 -4.14 -1.47
N ILE A 7 -6.92 -5.04 -1.32
CA ILE A 7 -7.13 -5.79 -0.07
C ILE A 7 -5.90 -6.64 0.27
N VAL A 8 -5.33 -7.33 -0.72
CA VAL A 8 -4.13 -8.15 -0.51
C VAL A 8 -2.92 -7.28 -0.14
N ALA A 9 -2.73 -6.13 -0.80
CA ALA A 9 -1.66 -5.19 -0.46
C ALA A 9 -1.77 -4.69 0.99
N TRP A 10 -2.98 -4.34 1.44
CA TRP A 10 -3.22 -3.96 2.83
C TRP A 10 -3.05 -5.13 3.81
N ALA A 11 -3.44 -6.34 3.43
CA ALA A 11 -3.22 -7.54 4.25
C ALA A 11 -1.72 -7.77 4.50
N PHE A 12 -0.86 -7.56 3.50
CA PHE A 12 0.59 -7.62 3.68
C PHE A 12 1.12 -6.55 4.64
N VAL A 13 0.65 -5.30 4.52
CA VAL A 13 1.04 -4.22 5.45
C VAL A 13 0.63 -4.59 6.88
N VAL A 14 -0.62 -4.98 7.09
CA VAL A 14 -1.14 -5.33 8.42
C VAL A 14 -0.39 -6.55 8.98
N GLY A 15 -0.15 -7.57 8.16
CA GLY A 15 0.63 -8.75 8.55
C GLY A 15 2.06 -8.41 8.97
N LEU A 16 2.72 -7.49 8.25
CA LEU A 16 4.05 -6.99 8.60
C LEU A 16 4.04 -6.25 9.94
N TRP A 17 3.05 -5.36 10.17
CA TRP A 17 2.87 -4.66 11.45
C TRP A 17 2.76 -5.62 12.62
N PHE A 18 1.87 -6.62 12.51
CA PHE A 18 1.72 -7.62 13.56
C PHE A 18 2.99 -8.44 13.77
N SER A 19 3.68 -8.83 12.69
CA SER A 19 4.91 -9.61 12.78
C SER A 19 6.02 -8.85 13.52
N ILE A 20 6.27 -7.59 13.16
CA ILE A 20 7.31 -6.78 13.79
C ILE A 20 6.98 -6.47 15.26
N ILE A 21 5.73 -6.11 15.56
CA ILE A 21 5.30 -5.86 16.95
C ILE A 21 5.43 -7.13 17.79
N PHE A 22 4.96 -8.27 17.26
CA PHE A 22 5.08 -9.55 17.94
C PHE A 22 6.53 -9.89 18.25
N VAL A 23 7.43 -9.77 17.26
CA VAL A 23 8.86 -10.04 17.44
C VAL A 23 9.45 -9.08 18.49
N ALA A 24 9.11 -7.79 18.45
CA ALA A 24 9.60 -6.81 19.41
C ALA A 24 9.21 -7.16 20.86
N ILE A 25 7.98 -7.63 21.07
CA ILE A 25 7.50 -8.09 22.39
C ILE A 25 8.16 -9.40 22.79
N ALA A 26 8.15 -10.40 21.89
CA ALA A 26 8.66 -11.75 22.16
C ALA A 26 10.16 -11.77 22.47
N THR A 27 10.91 -10.84 21.90
CA THR A 27 12.37 -10.74 22.05
C THR A 27 12.81 -9.66 23.05
N TRP A 28 11.87 -8.97 23.71
CA TRP A 28 12.18 -7.82 24.57
C TRP A 28 13.18 -8.13 25.69
N SER A 29 13.06 -9.31 26.30
CA SER A 29 13.95 -9.79 27.36
C SER A 29 15.32 -10.25 26.84
N LEU A 30 15.45 -10.54 25.55
CA LEU A 30 16.71 -10.96 24.92
C LEU A 30 17.63 -9.77 24.61
N ALA A 31 17.08 -8.56 24.52
CA ALA A 31 17.85 -7.36 24.26
C ALA A 31 18.71 -6.98 25.49
N PRO A 32 20.05 -7.05 25.41
CA PRO A 32 20.94 -7.03 26.57
C PRO A 32 21.15 -5.64 27.18
N SER A 33 20.79 -4.57 26.47
CA SER A 33 20.99 -3.19 26.93
C SER A 33 19.86 -2.26 26.46
N GLY A 34 19.72 -1.12 27.13
CA GLY A 34 18.77 -0.08 26.71
C GLY A 34 19.03 0.43 25.30
N ILE A 35 20.31 0.56 24.92
CA ILE A 35 20.71 0.97 23.56
C ILE A 35 20.26 -0.06 22.53
N ALA A 36 20.46 -1.36 22.79
CA ALA A 36 19.99 -2.41 21.89
C ALA A 36 18.47 -2.35 21.67
N ARG A 37 17.70 -2.08 22.73
CA ARG A 37 16.24 -1.90 22.62
C ARG A 37 15.87 -0.68 21.77
N ILE A 38 16.55 0.45 21.95
CA ILE A 38 16.34 1.65 21.13
C ILE A 38 16.61 1.36 19.66
N VAL A 39 17.73 0.69 19.35
CA VAL A 39 18.09 0.30 17.98
C VAL A 39 17.04 -0.61 17.37
N LEU A 40 16.55 -1.60 18.11
CA LEU A 40 15.48 -2.50 17.65
C LEU A 40 14.17 -1.74 17.39
N LEU A 41 13.79 -0.80 18.27
CA LEU A 41 12.59 0.01 18.09
C LEU A 41 12.69 0.93 16.87
N ILE A 42 13.82 1.61 16.69
CA ILE A 42 14.05 2.48 15.53
C ILE A 42 14.08 1.64 14.24
N GLY A 43 14.82 0.54 14.23
CA GLY A 43 14.89 -0.35 13.08
C GLY A 43 13.52 -0.93 12.70
N GLY A 44 12.75 -1.39 13.69
CA GLY A 44 11.38 -1.85 13.49
C GLY A 44 10.47 -0.75 12.96
N ALA A 45 10.52 0.46 13.53
CA ALA A 45 9.73 1.59 13.06
C ALA A 45 10.07 1.98 11.62
N VAL A 46 11.36 2.01 11.26
CA VAL A 46 11.84 2.29 9.90
C VAL A 46 11.27 1.26 8.91
N VAL A 47 11.37 -0.04 9.22
CA VAL A 47 10.81 -1.10 8.37
C VAL A 47 9.30 -0.91 8.16
N LEU A 48 8.55 -0.65 9.22
CA LEU A 48 7.10 -0.48 9.17
C LEU A 48 6.70 0.76 8.36
N LEU A 49 7.33 1.90 8.63
CA LEU A 49 7.01 3.16 7.97
C LEU A 49 7.33 3.10 6.47
N PHE A 50 8.53 2.64 6.10
CA PHE A 50 8.92 2.61 4.70
C PHE A 50 8.12 1.58 3.89
N ASN A 51 7.82 0.41 4.44
CA ASN A 51 6.98 -0.56 3.72
C ASN A 51 5.54 -0.04 3.55
N THR A 52 4.99 0.59 4.57
CA THR A 52 3.65 1.21 4.48
C THR A 52 3.65 2.33 3.43
N ALA A 53 4.68 3.19 3.42
CA ALA A 53 4.84 4.26 2.44
C ALA A 53 5.01 3.73 1.01
N ALA A 54 5.77 2.65 0.81
CA ALA A 54 5.97 2.02 -0.49
C ALA A 54 4.64 1.48 -1.06
N ILE A 55 3.83 0.81 -0.24
CA ILE A 55 2.50 0.35 -0.65
C ILE A 55 1.57 1.53 -0.93
N LEU A 56 1.58 2.57 -0.11
CA LEU A 56 0.81 3.80 -0.36
C LEU A 56 1.22 4.46 -1.69
N ALA A 57 2.51 4.55 -1.97
CA ALA A 57 3.03 5.11 -3.22
C ALA A 57 2.61 4.25 -4.42
N MET A 58 2.72 2.93 -4.32
CA MET A 58 2.25 1.99 -5.35
C MET A 58 0.74 2.19 -5.62
N LEU A 59 -0.08 2.25 -4.57
CA LEU A 59 -1.52 2.44 -4.70
C LEU A 59 -1.89 3.81 -5.26
N ARG A 60 -1.15 4.87 -4.91
CA ARG A 60 -1.35 6.23 -5.43
C ARG A 60 -1.01 6.30 -6.91
N HIS A 61 0.14 5.78 -7.31
CA HIS A 61 0.58 5.78 -8.70
C HIS A 61 -0.36 4.96 -9.59
N TYR A 62 -0.85 3.81 -9.10
CA TYR A 62 -1.88 3.01 -9.79
C TYR A 62 -3.20 3.76 -10.05
N ARG A 63 -3.54 4.76 -9.23
CA ARG A 63 -4.72 5.61 -9.44
C ARG A 63 -4.44 6.70 -10.47
N GLU A 64 -3.29 7.37 -10.36
CA GLU A 64 -2.86 8.41 -11.30
C GLU A 64 -2.72 7.85 -12.73
N ASP A 65 -2.10 6.68 -12.91
CA ASP A 65 -1.95 6.06 -14.22
C ASP A 65 -3.29 5.59 -14.82
N ARG A 66 -4.25 5.20 -13.99
CA ARG A 66 -5.57 4.77 -14.43
C ARG A 66 -6.42 5.90 -14.99
N ASP A 67 -6.47 7.02 -14.28
CA ASP A 67 -7.30 8.17 -14.67
C ASP A 67 -6.77 8.76 -15.99
N PHE A 68 -5.46 8.70 -16.20
CA PHE A 68 -4.84 9.04 -17.47
C PHE A 68 -5.21 8.06 -18.59
N MET A 69 -5.06 6.74 -18.38
CA MET A 69 -5.31 5.74 -19.44
C MET A 69 -6.78 5.66 -19.86
N TYR A 70 -7.72 5.64 -18.91
CA TYR A 70 -9.15 5.44 -19.20
C TYR A 70 -9.90 6.74 -19.51
N GLY A 71 -9.37 7.90 -19.11
CA GLY A 71 -10.01 9.19 -19.36
C GLY A 71 -10.22 9.48 -20.86
N LEU A 72 -9.30 9.01 -21.72
CA LEU A 72 -9.41 9.16 -23.17
C LEU A 72 -10.40 8.16 -23.79
N ASP A 73 -10.32 6.90 -23.40
CA ASP A 73 -11.21 5.84 -23.89
C ASP A 73 -12.69 6.08 -23.51
N ILE A 74 -12.95 6.59 -22.30
CA ILE A 74 -14.31 6.93 -21.85
C ILE A 74 -14.89 8.05 -22.73
N LYS A 75 -14.10 9.08 -23.08
CA LYS A 75 -14.54 10.17 -23.96
C LYS A 75 -14.92 9.67 -25.35
N PHE A 76 -14.15 8.73 -25.91
CA PHE A 76 -14.46 8.13 -27.20
C PHE A 76 -15.70 7.23 -27.14
N LEU A 77 -15.87 6.46 -26.07
CA LEU A 77 -17.08 5.65 -25.83
C LEU A 77 -18.34 6.51 -25.69
N ASP A 78 -18.26 7.64 -24.99
CA ASP A 78 -19.36 8.59 -24.85
C ASP A 78 -19.68 9.28 -26.19
N ALA A 79 -18.66 9.66 -26.97
CA ALA A 79 -18.85 10.21 -28.31
C ALA A 79 -19.54 9.20 -29.25
N ALA A 80 -19.13 7.92 -29.21
CA ALA A 80 -19.75 6.86 -29.99
C ALA A 80 -21.21 6.59 -29.56
N ARG A 81 -21.50 6.62 -28.25
CA ARG A 81 -22.88 6.51 -27.73
C ARG A 81 -23.75 7.70 -28.11
N ALA A 82 -23.23 8.92 -28.04
CA ALA A 82 -23.94 10.13 -28.45
C ALA A 82 -24.30 10.07 -29.94
N LYS A 83 -23.35 9.62 -30.79
CA LYS A 83 -23.59 9.40 -32.22
C LYS A 83 -24.68 8.36 -32.50
N ARG A 84 -24.78 7.34 -31.65
CA ARG A 84 -25.78 6.26 -31.77
C ARG A 84 -27.17 6.63 -31.23
N LYS A 85 -27.27 7.65 -30.36
CA LYS A 85 -28.56 8.16 -29.84
C LYS A 85 -29.14 9.33 -30.67
N GLY A 86 -28.30 9.98 -31.47
CA GLY A 86 -28.70 11.08 -32.38
C GLY A 86 -28.97 10.64 -33.83
N ALA A 87 -28.99 9.33 -34.10
CA ALA A 87 -29.37 8.69 -35.36
C ALA A 87 -30.55 7.75 -35.11
#